data_AF-A0A537SEK0-F1
#
_entry.id   AF-A0A537SEK0-F1
#
_cell.length_a   1.000
_cell.length_b   1.000
_cell.length_c   1.000
_cell.angle_alpha   90.00
_cell.angle_beta   90.00
_cell.angle_gamma   90.00
#
_symmetry.space_group_name_H-M   'P 1'
#
loop_
_entity.id
_entity.type
_entity.pdbx_description
1 polymer ?
#
loop_
_entity_poly.entity_id
_entity_poly.type
_entity_poly.pdbx_seq_one_letter_code
_entity_poly.pdbx_strand_id
1 'polypeptide(L)' 'MQSGDQVFEMSYYLIHRLGQVDAFQYTNLSFSTEKEATVHACSLIAAGELGNFVIRDGEGRVLADDTAIKASCKVS' A
#
# COMPACT_ATOMS: atom_id res chain seq x y z
N MET A 1 -20.70 7.04 -28.56
CA MET A 1 -19.27 6.72 -28.41
C MET A 1 -18.87 7.15 -27.01
N GLN A 2 -18.55 6.19 -26.13
CA GLN A 2 -18.18 6.45 -24.74
C GLN A 2 -16.93 7.33 -24.72
N SER A 3 -17.07 8.54 -24.19
CA SER A 3 -15.94 9.39 -23.82
C SER A 3 -15.10 8.61 -22.82
N GLY A 4 -13.90 8.22 -23.26
CA GLY A 4 -12.88 7.67 -22.39
C GLY A 4 -12.39 8.77 -21.47
N ASP A 5 -13.07 8.92 -20.34
CA ASP A 5 -12.44 9.39 -19.12
C ASP A 5 -11.48 8.28 -18.68
N GLN A 6 -10.32 8.21 -19.34
CA GLN A 6 -9.13 7.69 -18.68
C GLN A 6 -8.78 8.72 -17.62
N VAL A 7 -9.56 8.73 -16.54
CA VAL A 7 -9.06 9.16 -15.26
C VAL A 7 -7.88 8.24 -15.06
N PHE A 8 -6.67 8.78 -15.23
CA PHE A 8 -5.50 8.20 -14.59
C PHE A 8 -5.77 8.35 -13.09
N GLU A 9 -6.67 7.52 -12.55
CA GLU A 9 -6.93 7.46 -11.12
C GLU A 9 -5.59 7.09 -10.53
N MET A 10 -4.98 8.07 -9.84
CA MET A 10 -3.77 7.87 -9.08
C MET A 10 -4.09 6.76 -8.07
N SER A 11 -3.77 5.54 -8.47
CA SER A 11 -4.11 4.34 -7.73
C SER A 11 -2.90 4.02 -6.86
N TYR A 12 -3.13 3.96 -5.57
CA TYR A 12 -2.12 3.61 -4.60
C TYR A 12 -2.37 2.19 -4.14
N TYR A 13 -1.34 1.35 -4.22
CA TYR A 13 -1.45 -0.06 -3.97
C TYR A 13 -0.75 -0.41 -2.67
N LEU A 14 -1.51 -0.89 -1.68
CA LEU A 14 -0.93 -1.53 -0.50
C LEU A 14 -0.67 -3.01 -0.81
N ILE A 15 0.60 -3.39 -0.74
CA ILE A 15 1.07 -4.75 -0.93
C ILE A 15 1.53 -5.30 0.41
N HIS A 16 0.89 -6.38 0.86
CA HIS A 16 1.27 -7.13 2.05
C HIS A 16 2.06 -8.39 1.66
N ARG A 17 3.23 -8.59 2.27
CA ARG A 17 4.18 -9.66 1.92
C ARG A 17 4.59 -10.47 3.16
N LEU A 18 4.64 -11.79 3.04
CA LEU A 18 5.18 -12.68 4.07
C LEU A 18 6.64 -13.08 3.72
N GLY A 19 7.59 -12.75 4.59
CA GLY A 19 9.01 -13.15 4.46
C GLY A 19 9.94 -12.08 3.88
N GLN A 20 11.23 -12.43 3.76
CA GLN A 20 12.32 -11.49 3.40
C GLN A 20 12.38 -11.10 1.92
N VAL A 21 11.82 -11.88 0.99
CA VAL A 21 11.95 -11.63 -0.45
C VAL A 21 10.72 -12.16 -1.19
N ASP A 22 9.91 -11.25 -1.74
CA ASP A 22 9.00 -11.35 -2.90
C ASP A 22 8.16 -12.61 -3.20
N ALA A 23 8.14 -13.66 -2.40
CA ALA A 23 7.57 -14.94 -2.83
C ALA A 23 6.03 -14.99 -2.77
N PHE A 24 5.38 -14.21 -1.90
CA PHE A 24 3.92 -14.25 -1.72
C PHE A 24 3.37 -12.86 -1.41
N GLN A 25 2.75 -12.23 -2.40
CA GLN A 25 1.90 -11.04 -2.22
C GLN A 25 0.53 -11.52 -1.74
N TYR A 26 0.17 -11.20 -0.51
CA TYR A 26 -1.07 -11.66 0.12
C TYR A 26 -2.28 -10.84 -0.35
N THR A 27 -2.08 -9.54 -0.58
CA THR A 27 -3.15 -8.64 -1.00
C THR A 27 -2.58 -7.46 -1.76
N ASN A 28 -3.29 -7.04 -2.80
CA ASN A 28 -3.07 -5.80 -3.52
C ASN A 28 -4.36 -4.95 -3.40
N LEU A 29 -4.41 -4.09 -2.38
CA LEU A 29 -5.55 -3.20 -2.16
C LEU A 29 -5.26 -1.85 -2.83
N SER A 30 -6.21 -1.39 -3.65
CA SER A 30 -6.14 -0.09 -4.32
C SER A 30 -6.84 1.00 -3.50
N PHE A 31 -6.20 2.16 -3.38
CA PHE A 31 -6.68 3.35 -2.70
C PHE A 31 -6.56 4.57 -3.62
N SER A 32 -7.38 5.59 -3.38
CA SER A 32 -7.33 6.85 -4.12
C SER A 32 -6.20 7.78 -3.67
N THR A 33 -5.63 7.55 -2.48
CA THR A 33 -4.51 8.33 -1.93
C THR A 33 -3.46 7.47 -1.21
N GLU A 34 -2.20 7.93 -1.19
CA GLU A 34 -1.12 7.32 -0.40
C GLU A 34 -1.45 7.30 1.10
N LYS A 35 -2.13 8.35 1.58
CA LYS A 35 -2.51 8.50 2.99
C LYS A 35 -3.50 7.42 3.42
N GLU A 36 -4.51 7.12 2.60
CA GLU A 36 -5.47 6.04 2.89
C GLU A 36 -4.79 4.67 2.92
N ALA A 37 -3.91 4.40 1.95
CA ALA A 37 -3.11 3.18 1.92
C ALA A 37 -2.25 3.04 3.19
N THR A 38 -1.66 4.14 3.67
CA THR A 38 -0.86 4.20 4.89
C THR A 38 -1.71 3.94 6.14
N VAL A 39 -2.86 4.60 6.28
CA VAL A 39 -3.78 4.40 7.42
C VAL A 39 -4.26 2.96 7.49
N HIS A 40 -4.56 2.34 6.34
CA HIS A 40 -4.96 0.95 6.28
C HIS A 40 -3.82 0.01 6.68
N ALA A 41 -2.60 0.24 6.17
CA ALA A 41 -1.42 -0.52 6.58
C ALA A 41 -1.17 -0.44 8.09
N CYS A 42 -1.29 0.76 8.68
CA CYS A 42 -1.15 0.94 10.12
C CYS A 42 -2.22 0.20 10.92
N SER A 43 -3.45 0.14 10.40
CA SER A 43 -4.53 -0.63 11.03
C SER A 43 -4.24 -2.12 11.04
N LEU A 44 -3.71 -2.67 9.94
CA LEU A 44 -3.28 -4.08 9.86
C LEU A 44 -2.11 -4.36 10.81
N ILE A 45 -1.12 -3.47 10.87
CA ILE A 45 0.01 -3.57 11.81
C ILE A 45 -0.50 -3.56 13.26
N ALA A 46 -1.43 -2.66 13.59
CA ALA A 46 -2.02 -2.57 14.93
C ALA A 46 -2.85 -3.81 15.30
N ALA A 47 -3.46 -4.46 14.30
CA ALA A 47 -4.16 -5.74 14.47
C ALA A 47 -3.20 -6.93 14.66
N GLY A 48 -1.89 -6.72 14.54
CA GLY A 48 -0.86 -7.76 14.69
C GLY A 48 -0.61 -8.58 13.43
N GLU A 49 -1.05 -8.10 12.27
CA GLU A 49 -0.79 -8.79 11.00
C GLU A 49 0.72 -8.94 10.77
N LEU A 50 1.14 -10.18 10.55
CA LEU A 50 2.54 -10.53 10.34
C LEU A 50 2.96 -10.26 8.90
N GLY A 51 4.18 -9.78 8.70
CA GLY A 51 4.75 -9.54 7.37
C GLY A 51 5.25 -8.11 7.19
N ASN A 52 5.53 -7.78 5.93
CA ASN A 52 6.02 -6.49 5.49
C ASN A 52 4.98 -5.82 4.60
N PHE A 53 4.81 -4.51 4.75
CA PHE A 53 3.93 -3.71 3.93
C PHE A 53 4.72 -2.85 2.95
N VAL A 54 4.19 -2.64 1.75
CA VAL A 54 4.78 -1.75 0.73
C VAL A 54 3.65 -0.99 0.07
N ILE A 55 3.80 0.33 -0.07
CA ILE A 55 2.88 1.16 -0.86
C ILE A 55 3.54 1.47 -2.19
N ARG A 56 2.81 1.23 -3.29
CA ARG A 56 3.21 1.59 -4.64
C ARG A 56 2.24 2.57 -5.28
N ASP A 57 2.73 3.37 -6.22
CA ASP A 57 1.87 4.17 -7.11
C ASP A 57 1.35 3.36 -8.31
N GLY A 58 0.54 4.02 -9.14
CA GLY A 58 -0.02 3.49 -10.38
C GLY A 58 1.03 3.00 -11.40
N GLU A 59 2.26 3.50 -11.30
CA GLU A 59 3.38 3.12 -12.15
C GLU A 59 4.20 1.95 -11.56
N GLY A 60 3.86 1.49 -10.36
CA GLY A 60 4.55 0.43 -9.64
C GLY A 60 5.79 0.89 -8.87
N ARG A 61 6.02 2.20 -8.73
CA ARG A 61 7.13 2.75 -7.94
C ARG A 61 6.82 2.60 -6.46
N VAL A 62 7.82 2.22 -5.67
CA VAL A 62 7.67 2.12 -4.21
C VAL A 62 7.71 3.52 -3.62
N LEU A 63 6.61 3.93 -2.99
CA LEU A 63 6.49 5.21 -2.28
C LEU A 63 6.88 5.07 -0.81
N ALA A 64 6.49 3.96 -0.18
CA ALA A 64 6.83 3.64 1.20
C ALA A 64 7.08 2.14 1.38
N ASP A 65 8.19 1.79 2.01
CA ASP A 65 8.47 0.43 2.49
C ASP A 65 7.99 0.23 3.93
N ASP A 66 8.10 -1.00 4.42
CA ASP A 66 7.63 -1.41 5.74
C ASP A 66 8.19 -0.55 6.89
N THR A 67 9.47 -0.16 6.80
CA THR A 67 10.12 0.67 7.81
C THR A 67 9.50 2.07 7.83
N ALA A 68 9.31 2.66 6.66
CA ALA A 68 8.69 3.98 6.51
C ALA A 68 7.23 3.97 6.97
N ILE A 69 6.46 2.93 6.61
CA ILE A 69 5.07 2.77 7.03
C ILE A 69 5.00 2.65 8.57
N LYS A 70 5.80 1.78 9.19
CA LYS A 70 5.85 1.61 10.65
C LYS A 70 6.28 2.88 11.38
N ALA A 71 7.16 3.68 10.78
CA ALA A 71 7.51 4.99 11.33
C ALA A 71 6.29 5.92 11.32
N SER A 72 5.56 6.00 10.21
CA SER A 72 4.33 6.82 10.08
C SER A 72 3.21 6.40 11.04
N CYS A 73 3.09 5.10 11.33
CA CYS A 73 2.07 4.60 12.27
C CYS A 73 2.27 5.06 13.72
N LYS A 74 3.50 5.42 14.11
CA LYS A 74 3.81 5.89 15.48
C LYS A 74 3.50 7.38 15.69
N VAL A 75 3.28 8.12 14.61
CA VAL A 75 3.07 9.58 14.64
C VAL A 75 1.57 9.93 14.58
N SER A 76 0.69 8.93 14.50
CA SER A 76 -0.78 9.10 14.42
C SER A 76 -1.46 8.97 15.77
#